data_AF-A0A2D4TRF0-F1
#
_entry.id   AF-A0A2D4TRF0-F1
#
_cell.length_a   1.000
_cell.length_b   1.000
_cell.length_c   1.000
_cell.angle_alpha   90.00
_cell.angle_beta   90.00
_cell.angle_gamma   90.00
#
_symmetry.space_group_name_H-M   'P 1'
#
loop_
_entity.id
_entity.type
_entity.pdbx_description
1 polymer ?
#
loop_
_entity_poly.entity_id
_entity_poly.type
_entity_poly.pdbx_seq_one_letter_code
_entity_poly.pdbx_strand_id
1 'polypeptide(L)'
;TFYQDSSQTSGSNNLVYVGTAMPNVLAGLQGNQALDKDGNIVKVSEGSMTKEEFDNSMRDLVNFLAYASEPARITREKNGIFVILFFVVFTAVMNLLYREYAKELK
;
A
#
# COMPACT_ATOMS: atom_id res chain seq x y z
N THR A 1 7.22 12.81 -2.70
CA THR A 1 5.95 13.30 -3.28
C THR A 1 5.57 14.68 -2.76
N PHE A 2 5.99 15.06 -1.55
CA PHE A 2 5.88 16.43 -1.08
C PHE A 2 6.79 17.37 -1.87
N TYR A 3 6.31 18.59 -2.10
CA TYR A 3 7.05 19.69 -2.71
C TYR A 3 6.63 21.01 -2.05
N GLN A 4 7.48 22.02 -2.16
CA GLN A 4 7.26 23.35 -1.60
C GLN A 4 6.28 24.13 -2.48
N ASP A 5 5.27 24.71 -1.86
CA ASP A 5 4.20 25.43 -2.54
C ASP A 5 3.73 26.58 -1.64
N SER A 6 4.11 27.80 -2.01
CA SER A 6 3.76 29.01 -1.26
C SER A 6 2.29 29.41 -1.39
N SER A 7 1.54 28.80 -2.31
CA SER A 7 0.09 29.03 -2.43
C SER A 7 -0.70 28.31 -1.35
N GLN A 8 -0.14 27.24 -0.77
CA GLN A 8 -0.75 26.51 0.34
C GLN A 8 -0.45 27.19 1.67
N THR A 9 -1.44 27.24 2.57
CA THR A 9 -1.27 27.77 3.94
C THR A 9 -0.17 27.05 4.72
N SER A 10 0.03 25.76 4.44
CA SER A 10 1.08 24.92 5.04
C SER A 10 2.47 25.15 4.45
N GLY A 11 2.58 25.86 3.32
CA GLY A 11 3.83 26.09 2.58
C GLY A 11 4.33 24.86 1.80
N SER A 12 3.59 23.75 1.81
CA SER A 12 3.92 22.54 1.05
C SER A 12 2.68 21.85 0.50
N ASN A 13 2.86 21.11 -0.58
CA ASN A 13 1.79 20.37 -1.24
C ASN A 13 2.30 18.96 -1.62
N ASN A 14 1.42 18.08 -2.10
CA ASN A 14 1.72 16.68 -2.37
C ASN A 14 1.10 16.22 -3.69
N LEU A 15 1.87 15.47 -4.48
CA LEU A 15 1.39 14.92 -5.76
C LEU A 15 0.31 13.85 -5.64
N VAL A 16 0.28 13.10 -4.52
CA VAL A 16 -0.70 12.04 -4.26
C VAL A 16 -1.95 12.60 -3.58
N TYR A 17 -1.79 13.58 -2.70
CA TYR A 17 -2.89 14.22 -1.97
C TYR A 17 -2.81 15.75 -2.11
N VAL A 18 -3.42 16.27 -3.18
CA VAL A 18 -3.36 17.70 -3.54
C VAL A 18 -4.11 18.54 -2.51
N GLY A 19 -3.55 19.71 -2.15
CA GLY A 19 -4.15 20.61 -1.16
C GLY A 19 -3.94 20.13 0.28
N THR A 20 -2.83 19.44 0.53
CA THR A 20 -2.47 18.96 1.86
C THR A 20 -2.33 20.12 2.85
N ALA A 21 -3.14 20.12 3.91
CA ALA A 21 -3.12 21.16 4.95
C ALA A 21 -1.98 21.03 5.97
N MET A 22 -1.16 19.99 5.87
CA MET A 22 0.00 19.78 6.76
C MET A 22 1.32 20.12 6.06
N PRO A 23 2.30 20.67 6.79
CA PRO A 23 3.65 20.85 6.27
C PRO A 23 4.33 19.49 6.05
N ASN A 24 5.38 19.45 5.23
CA ASN A 24 6.21 18.25 5.09
C ASN A 24 7.00 17.98 6.40
N VAL A 25 6.46 17.09 7.24
CA VAL A 25 7.06 16.71 8.53
C VAL A 25 8.45 16.08 8.37
N LEU A 26 8.70 15.42 7.24
CA LEU A 26 9.96 14.72 6.97
C LEU A 26 10.97 15.58 6.18
N ALA A 27 10.71 16.87 6.02
CA ALA A 27 11.60 17.79 5.29
C ALA A 27 13.02 17.82 5.87
N GLY A 28 13.18 17.66 7.20
CA GLY A 28 14.50 17.60 7.83
C GLY A 28 15.33 16.38 7.42
N LEU A 29 14.68 15.26 7.11
CA LEU A 29 15.35 14.02 6.70
C LEU A 29 15.59 14.00 5.19
N GLN A 30 14.56 14.32 4.40
CA GLN A 30 14.57 14.23 2.95
C GLN A 30 15.22 15.45 2.26
N GLY A 31 15.15 16.61 2.90
CA GLY A 31 15.41 17.91 2.29
C GLY A 31 14.19 18.50 1.60
N ASN A 32 14.27 19.78 1.25
CA ASN A 32 13.22 20.50 0.55
C ASN A 32 13.23 20.13 -0.94
N GLN A 33 12.03 20.10 -1.53
CA GLN A 33 11.80 19.71 -2.91
C GLN A 33 10.89 20.74 -3.58
N ALA A 34 11.06 20.98 -4.87
CA ALA A 34 10.21 21.85 -5.67
C ALA A 34 9.75 21.13 -6.94
N LEU A 35 8.69 21.64 -7.57
CA LEU A 35 8.26 21.21 -8.89
C LEU A 35 9.01 22.00 -9.96
N ASP A 36 9.58 21.29 -10.93
CA ASP A 36 10.08 21.89 -12.17
C ASP A 36 8.91 22.23 -13.12
N LYS A 37 9.19 23.01 -14.16
CA LYS A 37 8.24 23.41 -15.22
C LYS A 37 7.59 22.21 -15.91
N ASP A 38 8.28 21.08 -15.93
CA ASP A 38 7.80 19.81 -16.51
C ASP A 38 6.97 18.97 -15.51
N GLY A 39 6.75 19.46 -14.29
CA GLY A 39 5.98 18.76 -13.26
C GLY A 39 6.77 17.69 -12.49
N ASN A 40 8.10 17.65 -12.66
CA ASN A 40 8.97 16.71 -11.96
C ASN A 40 9.44 17.28 -10.61
N ILE A 41 9.60 16.42 -9.61
CA ILE A 41 10.14 16.84 -8.31
C ILE A 41 11.66 16.94 -8.39
N VAL A 42 12.19 18.12 -8.06
CA VAL A 42 13.63 18.42 -8.00
C VAL A 42 14.02 18.76 -6.57
N LYS A 43 15.17 18.26 -6.14
CA LYS A 43 15.71 18.52 -4.80
C LYS A 43 16.29 19.94 -4.73
N VAL A 44 15.85 20.72 -3.75
CA VAL A 44 16.25 22.12 -3.55
C VAL A 44 17.25 22.26 -2.41
N SER A 45 17.12 21.44 -1.37
CA SER A 45 18.08 21.40 -0.27
C SER A 45 18.41 19.98 0.13
N GLU A 46 19.61 19.78 0.67
CA GLU A 46 19.97 18.53 1.32
C GLU A 46 19.22 18.39 2.65
N GLY A 47 18.89 17.14 2.98
CA GLY A 47 18.37 16.74 4.29
C GLY A 47 19.45 15.97 5.05
N SER A 48 19.10 15.42 6.22
CA SER A 48 20.04 14.58 6.98
C SER A 48 20.29 13.21 6.35
N MET A 49 19.46 12.78 5.39
CA MET A 49 19.54 11.47 4.73
C MET A 49 19.72 11.64 3.23
N THR A 50 20.40 10.67 2.61
CA THR A 50 20.41 10.56 1.16
C THR A 50 19.03 10.15 0.64
N LYS A 51 18.75 10.38 -0.65
CA LYS A 51 17.46 9.98 -1.24
C LYS A 51 17.22 8.48 -1.09
N GLU A 52 18.25 7.66 -1.34
CA GLU A 52 18.14 6.20 -1.25
C GLU A 52 17.89 5.74 0.19
N GLU A 53 18.61 6.31 1.15
CA GLU A 53 18.45 5.99 2.58
C GLU A 53 17.07 6.39 3.10
N PHE A 54 16.56 7.54 2.67
CA PHE A 54 15.21 7.99 2.97
C PHE A 54 14.16 7.05 2.35
N ASP A 55 14.32 6.69 1.07
CA ASP A 55 13.40 5.79 0.37
C ASP A 55 13.38 4.40 1.05
N ASN A 56 14.53 3.88 1.49
CA ASN A 56 14.62 2.63 2.25
C ASN A 56 13.95 2.73 3.62
N SER A 57 14.20 3.82 4.36
CA SER A 57 13.57 4.05 5.67
C SER A 57 12.05 4.18 5.58
N MET A 58 11.55 4.82 4.51
CA MET A 58 10.11 4.90 4.24
C MET A 58 9.52 3.54 3.89
N ARG A 59 10.23 2.69 3.13
CA ARG A 59 9.80 1.31 2.86
C ARG A 59 9.67 0.51 4.14
N ASP A 60 10.66 0.58 5.02
CA ASP A 60 10.65 -0.15 6.28
C ASP A 60 9.54 0.32 7.22
N LEU A 61 9.32 1.64 7.30
CA LEU A 61 8.22 2.22 8.07
C LEU A 61 6.86 1.77 7.55
N VAL A 62 6.64 1.80 6.23
CA VAL A 62 5.38 1.34 5.63
C VAL A 62 5.20 -0.17 5.81
N ASN A 63 6.26 -0.96 5.67
CA ASN A 63 6.23 -2.40 5.93
C ASN A 63 5.85 -2.69 7.39
N PHE A 64 6.42 -1.94 8.33
CA PHE A 64 6.08 -2.03 9.75
C PHE A 64 4.61 -1.66 10.01
N LEU A 65 4.13 -0.54 9.47
CA LEU A 65 2.73 -0.12 9.62
C LEU A 65 1.76 -1.11 8.99
N ALA A 66 2.11 -1.69 7.84
CA ALA A 66 1.31 -2.72 7.20
C ALA A 66 1.20 -3.97 8.08
N TYR A 67 2.31 -4.40 8.69
CA TYR A 67 2.31 -5.49 9.65
C TYR A 67 1.53 -5.16 10.93
N ALA A 68 1.71 -3.96 11.50
CA ALA A 68 1.02 -3.53 12.70
C ALA A 68 -0.50 -3.41 12.51
N SER A 69 -0.93 -3.00 11.30
CA SER A 69 -2.35 -2.92 10.93
C SER A 69 -2.97 -4.30 10.75
N GLU A 70 -2.18 -5.31 10.37
CA GLU A 70 -2.67 -6.67 10.11
C GLU A 70 -1.65 -7.76 10.49
N PRO A 71 -1.43 -8.00 11.81
CA PRO A 71 -0.40 -8.94 12.25
C PRO A 71 -0.73 -10.40 11.89
N ALA A 72 -2.02 -10.73 11.74
CA ALA A 72 -2.49 -12.07 11.40
C ALA A 72 -2.51 -12.38 9.89
N ARG A 73 -2.00 -11.48 9.03
CA ARG A 73 -2.06 -11.61 7.57
C ARG A 73 -1.50 -12.95 7.06
N ILE A 74 -0.31 -13.33 7.53
CA ILE A 74 0.39 -14.57 7.12
C ILE A 74 -0.45 -15.80 7.49
N THR A 75 -1.02 -15.82 8.69
CA THR A 75 -1.87 -16.92 9.16
C THR A 75 -3.16 -17.02 8.35
N ARG A 76 -3.78 -15.87 8.01
CA ARG A 76 -4.99 -15.84 7.19
C ARG A 76 -4.74 -16.33 5.76
N GLU A 77 -3.66 -15.89 5.12
CA GLU A 77 -3.31 -16.33 3.75
C GLU A 77 -3.06 -17.84 3.70
N LYS A 78 -2.30 -18.38 4.66
CA LYS A 78 -2.06 -19.82 4.78
C LYS A 78 -3.38 -20.59 4.92
N ASN A 79 -4.25 -20.18 5.85
CA ASN A 79 -5.53 -20.84 6.08
C ASN A 79 -6.47 -20.71 4.87
N GLY A 80 -6.47 -19.55 4.20
CA GLY A 80 -7.30 -19.28 3.02
C GLY A 80 -7.05 -20.27 1.89
N ILE A 81 -5.80 -20.64 1.63
CA ILE A 81 -5.46 -21.63 0.59
C ILE A 81 -6.11 -22.99 0.91
N PHE A 82 -6.04 -23.45 2.15
CA PHE A 82 -6.66 -24.70 2.57
C PHE A 82 -8.20 -24.66 2.49
N VAL A 83 -8.81 -23.53 2.85
CA VAL A 83 -10.27 -23.35 2.76
C VAL A 83 -10.73 -23.36 1.30
N ILE A 84 -10.01 -22.69 0.40
CA ILE A 84 -10.32 -22.68 -1.05
C ILE A 84 -10.19 -24.10 -1.62
N LEU A 85 -9.09 -24.80 -1.32
CA LEU A 85 -8.89 -26.17 -1.76
C LEU A 85 -10.00 -27.10 -1.27
N PHE A 86 -10.37 -26.97 0.02
CA PHE A 86 -11.49 -27.70 0.61
C PHE A 86 -12.79 -27.46 -0.16
N PHE A 87 -13.12 -26.20 -0.47
CA PHE A 87 -14.33 -25.89 -1.22
C PHE A 87 -14.31 -26.46 -2.64
N VAL A 88 -13.18 -26.41 -3.36
CA VAL A 88 -13.07 -27.02 -4.70
C VAL A 88 -13.35 -28.52 -4.65
N VAL A 89 -12.72 -29.24 -3.70
CA VAL A 89 -12.91 -30.70 -3.55
C VAL A 89 -14.34 -31.00 -3.11
N PHE A 90 -14.86 -30.28 -2.12
CA PHE A 90 -16.22 -30.47 -1.61
C PHE A 90 -17.27 -30.21 -2.69
N THR A 91 -17.11 -29.16 -3.50
CA THR A 91 -17.97 -28.89 -4.65
C THR A 91 -17.94 -30.02 -5.67
N ALA A 92 -16.76 -30.59 -5.97
CA ALA A 92 -16.66 -31.74 -6.87
C ALA A 92 -17.42 -32.97 -6.33
N VAL A 93 -17.25 -33.30 -5.04
CA VAL A 93 -17.97 -34.41 -4.39
C VAL A 93 -19.48 -34.15 -4.39
N MET A 94 -19.91 -32.94 -4.03
CA MET A 94 -21.32 -32.55 -4.02
C MET A 94 -21.93 -32.60 -5.42
N ASN A 95 -21.16 -32.22 -6.46
CA ASN A 95 -21.61 -32.32 -7.85
C ASN A 95 -21.82 -33.77 -8.28
N LEU A 96 -20.91 -34.68 -7.90
CA LEU A 96 -21.08 -36.12 -8.14
C LEU A 96 -22.30 -36.68 -7.42
N LEU A 97 -22.54 -36.27 -6.17
CA LEU A 97 -23.72 -36.65 -5.40
C LEU A 97 -25.01 -36.15 -6.05
N TYR A 98 -25.05 -34.87 -6.44
CA TYR A 98 -26.18 -34.27 -7.15
C TYR A 98 -26.49 -35.02 -8.45
N ARG A 99 -25.46 -35.39 -9.22
CA ARG A 99 -25.62 -36.16 -10.45
C ARG A 99 -26.29 -37.52 -10.20
N GLU A 100 -26.02 -38.17 -9.07
CA GLU A 100 -26.64 -39.45 -8.75
C GLU A 100 -28.11 -39.29 -8.33
N TYR A 101 -28.41 -38.36 -7.43
CA TYR A 101 -29.80 -38.04 -7.06
C TYR A 101 -30.64 -37.61 -8.27
N ALA A 102 -30.05 -36.83 -9.17
CA ALA A 102 -30.73 -36.39 -10.39
C ALA A 102 -31.08 -37.55 -11.35
N LYS A 103 -30.40 -38.71 -11.25
CA LYS A 103 -30.77 -39.91 -12.00
C LYS A 103 -31.97 -40.64 -11.38
N GLU A 104 -32.09 -40.65 -10.06
CA GLU A 104 -33.22 -41.31 -9.38
C GLU A 104 -34.54 -40.55 -9.55
N LEU A 105 -34.47 -39.22 -9.66
CA LEU A 105 -35.63 -38.34 -9.87
C LEU A 105 -36.13 -38.32 -11.33
N LYS A 106 -35.40 -38.92 -12.28
CA LYS A 106 -35.72 -38.91 -13.71
C LYS A 106 -36.06 -40.31 -14.21
#